data_AF-A0AAP3A8D2-F1
#
_entry.id   AF-A0AAP3A8D2-F1
#
_cell.length_a   1.000
_cell.length_b   1.000
_cell.length_c   1.000
_cell.angle_alpha   90.00
_cell.angle_beta   90.00
_cell.angle_gamma   90.00
#
_symmetry.space_group_name_H-M   'P 1'
#
loop_
_entity.id
_entity.type
_entity.pdbx_description
1 polymer ?
#
loop_
_entity_poly.entity_id
_entity_poly.type
_entity_poly.pdbx_seq_one_letter_code
_entity_poly.pdbx_strand_id
1 'polypeptide(L)' 'MLDLFSDTPPWQEPLAPGAVVLRRFARERAPALLQAIADVASQSPFRQMVTPGGYTMS' A
#
# COMPACT_ATOMS: atom_id res chain seq x y z
N MET A 1 -18.15 5.16 -14.35
CA MET A 1 -17.92 3.69 -14.39
C MET A 1 -18.30 3.16 -13.01
N LEU A 2 -19.30 2.28 -12.90
CA LEU A 2 -19.65 1.67 -11.62
C LEU A 2 -18.52 0.73 -11.21
N ASP A 3 -17.86 1.01 -10.09
CA ASP A 3 -17.01 0.03 -9.44
C ASP A 3 -17.93 -0.99 -8.76
N LEU A 4 -18.08 -2.16 -9.41
CA LEU A 4 -18.89 -3.32 -9.01
C LEU A 4 -18.62 -3.78 -7.57
N PHE A 5 -17.49 -3.35 -7.02
CA PHE A 5 -17.00 -3.73 -5.71
C PHE A 5 -16.97 -2.54 -4.75
N SER A 6 -17.62 -1.42 -5.02
CA SER A 6 -17.59 -0.26 -4.11
C SER A 6 -18.11 -0.59 -2.71
N ASP A 7 -19.16 -1.40 -2.62
CA ASP A 7 -19.94 -1.56 -1.39
C ASP A 7 -19.57 -2.79 -0.55
N THR A 8 -18.62 -3.64 -0.98
CA THR A 8 -18.24 -4.80 -0.14
C THR A 8 -17.48 -4.31 1.10
N PRO A 9 -17.96 -4.62 2.32
CA PRO A 9 -17.31 -4.21 3.56
C PRO A 9 -15.95 -4.87 3.71
N PRO A 10 -15.04 -4.35 4.56
CA PRO A 10 -13.77 -5.00 4.87
C PRO A 10 -13.97 -6.39 5.48
N TRP A 11 -13.07 -7.34 5.17
CA TRP A 11 -13.09 -8.68 5.76
C TRP A 11 -11.67 -9.21 5.99
N GLN A 12 -11.57 -10.32 6.72
CA GLN A 12 -10.31 -10.96 7.08
C GLN A 12 -10.19 -12.33 6.42
N GLU A 13 -8.98 -12.69 6.02
CA GLU A 13 -8.66 -13.97 5.39
C GLU A 13 -7.35 -14.50 6.02
N PRO A 14 -7.35 -15.67 6.67
CA PRO A 14 -6.11 -16.27 7.19
C PRO A 14 -5.14 -16.57 6.03
N LEU A 15 -3.88 -16.16 6.18
CA LEU A 15 -2.83 -16.42 5.18
C LEU A 15 -1.93 -17.59 5.60
N ALA A 16 -1.52 -17.57 6.87
CA ALA A 16 -0.64 -18.56 7.50
C ALA A 16 -0.79 -18.45 9.03
N PRO A 17 -0.23 -19.37 9.83
CA PRO A 17 -0.18 -19.21 11.29
C PRO A 17 0.44 -17.85 11.67
N GLY A 18 -0.32 -17.01 12.37
CA GLY A 18 0.11 -15.67 12.76
C GLY A 18 0.00 -14.59 11.67
N ALA A 19 -0.55 -14.89 10.49
CA ALA A 19 -0.70 -13.93 9.39
C ALA A 19 -2.13 -13.89 8.84
N VAL A 20 -2.65 -12.67 8.61
CA VAL A 20 -4.02 -12.41 8.15
C VAL A 20 -4.01 -11.31 7.08
N VAL A 21 -4.76 -11.50 6.01
CA VAL A 21 -5.06 -10.46 5.02
C VAL A 21 -6.30 -9.69 5.48
N LEU A 22 -6.16 -8.38 5.71
CA LEU A 22 -7.27 -7.48 6.01
C LEU A 22 -7.74 -6.79 4.72
N ARG A 23 -8.61 -7.47 3.98
CA ARG A 23 -9.08 -7.00 2.68
C ARG A 23 -9.84 -5.68 2.84
N ARG A 24 -9.45 -4.68 2.04
CA ARG A 24 -10.04 -3.32 1.98
C ARG A 24 -9.95 -2.49 3.25
N PHE A 25 -9.19 -2.93 4.24
CA PHE A 25 -9.10 -2.28 5.54
C PHE A 25 -8.73 -0.79 5.47
N ALA A 26 -7.82 -0.42 4.58
CA ALA A 26 -7.34 0.96 4.42
C ALA A 26 -8.12 1.77 3.37
N ARG A 27 -9.17 1.23 2.74
CA ARG A 27 -9.81 1.83 1.56
C ARG A 27 -10.27 3.26 1.78
N GLU A 28 -11.02 3.53 2.85
CA GLU A 28 -11.52 4.87 3.17
C GLU A 28 -10.39 5.87 3.48
N ARG A 29 -9.26 5.37 4.00
CA ARG A 29 -8.09 6.16 4.35
C ARG A 29 -7.13 6.36 3.18
N ALA A 30 -7.30 5.63 2.08
CA ALA A 30 -6.36 5.62 0.96
C ALA A 30 -6.07 7.03 0.39
N PRO A 31 -7.06 7.93 0.19
CA PRO A 31 -6.78 9.27 -0.29
C PRO A 31 -5.85 10.07 0.64
N ALA A 32 -6.11 10.03 1.95
CA ALA A 32 -5.28 10.71 2.94
C ALA A 32 -3.86 10.11 3.04
N LEU A 33 -3.75 8.78 2.94
CA LEU A 33 -2.46 8.08 2.94
C LEU A 33 -1.62 8.44 1.70
N LEU A 34 -2.24 8.52 0.52
CA LEU A 34 -1.56 8.93 -0.70
C LEU A 34 -1.06 10.37 -0.64
N GLN A 35 -1.85 11.28 -0.07
CA GLN A 35 -1.40 12.65 0.17
C GLN A 35 -0.20 12.69 1.12
N ALA A 36 -0.27 11.96 2.24
CA ALA A 36 0.85 11.90 3.18
C ALA A 36 2.12 11.31 2.55
N ILE A 37 2.00 10.33 1.66
CA ILE A 37 3.13 9.79 0.88
C ILE A 37 3.77 10.90 0.03
N ALA A 38 2.96 11.72 -0.65
CA ALA A 38 3.46 12.84 -1.45
C ALA A 38 4.21 13.87 -0.59
N ASP A 39 3.67 14.21 0.58
CA ASP A 39 4.26 15.17 1.51
C ASP A 39 5.60 14.68 2.10
N VAL A 40 5.74 13.36 2.30
CA VAL A 40 7.01 12.75 2.70
C VAL A 40 8.00 12.75 1.53
N ALA A 41 7.54 12.38 0.33
CA ALA A 41 8.36 12.33 -0.87
C ALA A 41 8.90 13.71 -1.28
N SER A 42 8.19 14.81 -0.98
CA SER A 42 8.70 16.16 -1.23
C SER A 42 9.87 16.54 -0.32
N GLN A 43 9.96 15.92 0.87
CA GLN A 43 11.06 16.14 1.83
C GLN A 43 12.22 15.15 1.61
N SER A 44 11.89 13.91 1.25
CA SER A 44 12.84 12.85 0.95
C SER A 44 12.39 12.14 -0.33
N PRO A 45 12.92 12.55 -1.50
CA PRO A 45 12.49 12.00 -2.79
C PRO A 45 12.61 10.48 -2.89
N PHE A 46 11.71 9.88 -3.66
CA PHE A 46 11.85 8.49 -4.06
C PHE A 46 13.19 8.26 -4.76
N ARG A 47 13.82 7.13 -4.46
CA ARG A 47 15.01 6.67 -5.16
C ARG A 47 14.97 5.17 -5.34
N GLN A 48 15.58 4.70 -6.42
CA GLN A 48 15.93 3.30 -6.56
C GLN A 48 17.19 3.05 -5.73
N MET A 49 17.11 2.10 -4.81
CA MET A 49 18.27 1.71 -4.00
C MET A 49 19.20 0.81 -4.81
N VAL A 50 20.49 0.82 -4.46
CA VAL A 50 21.49 -0.09 -5.03
C VAL A 50 21.80 -1.17 -3.99
N THR A 51 21.67 -2.43 -4.41
CA THR A 51 22.00 -3.59 -3.57
C THR A 51 23.51 -3.64 -3.29
N PRO A 52 23.96 -4.36 -2.25
CA PRO A 52 25.38 -4.57 -2.01
C PRO A 52 26.14 -5.17 -3.21
N GLY A 53 25.46 -5.95 -4.06
CA GLY A 53 26.01 -6.51 -5.30
C GLY A 53 26.07 -5.53 -6.49
N GLY A 54 25.68 -4.27 -6.30
CA GLY A 54 25.74 -3.22 -7.33
C GLY A 54 24.52 -3.13 -8.25
N TYR A 55 23.48 -3.93 -8.02
CA TYR A 55 22.26 -3.88 -8.85
C TYR A 55 21.24 -2.88 -8.31
N THR A 56 20.66 -2.08 -9.20
CA THR A 56 19.57 -1.15 -8.91
C THR A 56 18.25 -1.91 -8.70
N MET A 57 17.51 -1.56 -7.64
CA MET A 57 16.19 -2.12 -7.36
C MET A 57 15.11 -1.50 -8.26
N SER A 58 14.19 -2.34 -8.76
CA SER A 58 13.05 -1.96 -9.62
C SER A 58 11.97 -1.20 -8.86
#